data_AF-A0A822CFA7-F1
#
_entry.id   AF-A0A822CFA7-F1
#
_cell.length_a   1.000
_cell.length_b   1.000
_cell.length_c   1.000
_cell.angle_alpha   90.00
_cell.angle_beta   90.00
_cell.angle_gamma   90.00
#
_symmetry.space_group_name_H-M   'P 1'
#
loop_
_entity.id
_entity.type
_entity.pdbx_description
1 polymer ?
#
loop_
_entity_poly.entity_id
_entity_poly.type
_entity_poly.pdbx_seq_one_letter_code
_entity_poly.pdbx_strand_id
1 'polypeptide(L)'
;FEPYERHTSKFILTPHTLLNINKNQAKILLINAQDRQQTLPQNTRIGALSRHSTYTIYATTQPDKERNFFSNANYRSLPRQSKQLKSRVVSCSKDNSNQTKFKTYCYRCNEYFLSGNDLQKHLRAECYSEQIRKQILESTKHIENRKHQLAIQDILWRNKILFDPTPSIINIPSQSAIKTGDHPPIYSKQYPAPYKDQEIKFQEAQKLLERGQIEESTSPWSSPVVLVKKKDRTMRFCIDYRRLNAITIKDAFPLPRIDEIFDQLSDATFYTKFDFKSGYFQVPLSKEDRPKTALSTRDNHYQFTVLPQEITNGPATFQRVINHILGPARWKYALAYIDDVIIYSKTFEEHLLHLNEICTILKNARFRLNPDKYEIARTQTDYLGHNIKNGEIRPSPHNINGLLNTRLPQTADEA
;
A
#
# COMPACT_ATOMS: atom_id res chain seq x y z
N PHE A 1 14.83 -36.12 -41.61
CA PHE A 1 14.42 -34.95 -42.40
C PHE A 1 13.08 -34.48 -41.87
N GLU A 2 13.06 -33.33 -41.19
CA GLU A 2 11.88 -32.44 -41.15
C GLU A 2 11.70 -31.82 -42.56
N PRO A 3 10.58 -31.13 -42.90
CA PRO A 3 9.49 -30.65 -42.01
C PRO A 3 8.06 -30.95 -42.51
N TYR A 4 7.05 -30.49 -41.77
CA TYR A 4 5.89 -29.86 -42.38
C TYR A 4 5.43 -28.64 -41.57
N GLU A 5 4.79 -27.69 -42.24
CA GLU A 5 4.75 -26.29 -41.84
C GLU A 5 3.65 -25.91 -40.83
N ARG A 6 3.78 -24.67 -40.35
CA ARG A 6 2.88 -23.98 -39.42
C ARG A 6 1.54 -23.69 -40.09
N HIS A 7 0.44 -23.96 -39.38
CA HIS A 7 -0.69 -23.03 -39.39
C HIS A 7 -0.83 -22.34 -38.04
N THR A 8 -0.82 -21.01 -38.10
CA THR A 8 -0.90 -20.11 -36.96
C THR A 8 -2.34 -19.97 -36.48
N SER A 9 -2.61 -20.39 -35.24
CA SER A 9 -3.85 -20.06 -34.52
C SER A 9 -3.51 -19.60 -33.11
N LYS A 10 -3.59 -18.29 -32.83
CA LYS A 10 -3.47 -17.75 -31.47
C LYS A 10 -4.70 -18.19 -30.66
N PHE A 11 -4.51 -18.85 -29.52
CA PHE A 11 -5.60 -19.07 -28.55
C PHE A 11 -5.18 -18.82 -27.10
N ILE A 12 -6.09 -18.18 -26.36
CA ILE A 12 -5.95 -17.66 -25.00
C ILE A 12 -6.51 -18.68 -24.00
N LEU A 13 -5.80 -19.03 -22.92
CA LEU A 13 -6.24 -20.08 -22.00
C LEU A 13 -5.97 -19.77 -20.51
N THR A 14 -7.06 -19.75 -19.71
CA THR A 14 -7.13 -19.49 -18.24
C THR A 14 -6.96 -20.80 -17.41
N PRO A 15 -6.93 -20.87 -16.04
CA PRO A 15 -6.23 -21.97 -15.32
C PRO A 15 -7.01 -22.92 -14.35
N HIS A 16 -6.84 -24.27 -14.36
CA HIS A 16 -6.93 -25.18 -13.17
C HIS A 16 -6.34 -26.63 -13.30
N THR A 17 -5.75 -27.18 -12.22
CA THR A 17 -5.39 -28.62 -11.99
C THR A 17 -5.23 -28.86 -10.48
N LEU A 18 -5.59 -30.05 -9.99
CA LEU A 18 -5.37 -30.49 -8.60
C LEU A 18 -4.30 -31.58 -8.54
N LEU A 19 -3.38 -31.46 -7.56
CA LEU A 19 -2.34 -32.44 -7.27
C LEU A 19 -2.56 -32.98 -5.85
N ASN A 20 -2.85 -34.27 -5.74
CA ASN A 20 -2.87 -34.96 -4.45
C ASN A 20 -1.48 -35.59 -4.23
N ILE A 21 -0.82 -35.19 -3.15
CA ILE A 21 0.53 -35.63 -2.78
C ILE A 21 0.41 -36.43 -1.49
N ASN A 22 0.74 -37.72 -1.57
CA ASN A 22 0.99 -38.54 -0.39
C ASN A 22 2.32 -39.27 -0.58
N LYS A 23 3.00 -39.67 0.51
CA LYS A 23 4.42 -40.04 0.54
C LYS A 23 4.87 -40.87 -0.69
N ASN A 24 5.75 -40.29 -1.51
CA ASN A 24 6.33 -40.84 -2.76
C ASN A 24 5.41 -41.10 -3.96
N GLN A 25 4.16 -40.61 -3.99
CA GLN A 25 3.34 -40.61 -5.20
C GLN A 25 2.67 -39.26 -5.47
N ALA A 26 2.82 -38.76 -6.70
CA ALA A 26 2.10 -37.61 -7.22
C ALA A 26 1.02 -38.08 -8.20
N LYS A 27 -0.27 -37.91 -7.85
CA LYS A 27 -1.37 -38.14 -8.79
C LYS A 27 -1.72 -36.83 -9.49
N ILE A 28 -1.47 -36.78 -10.79
CA ILE A 28 -1.88 -35.69 -11.68
C ILE A 28 -3.22 -36.07 -12.29
N LEU A 29 -4.27 -35.30 -12.01
CA LEU A 29 -5.58 -35.42 -12.65
C LEU A 29 -5.72 -34.35 -13.74
N LEU A 30 -5.59 -34.77 -15.00
CA LEU A 30 -5.90 -33.97 -16.18
C LEU A 30 -7.30 -34.33 -16.66
N ILE A 31 -8.15 -33.33 -16.83
CA ILE A 31 -9.47 -33.45 -17.49
C ILE A 31 -9.39 -32.56 -18.71
N ASN A 32 -9.60 -33.13 -19.90
CA ASN A 32 -9.66 -32.39 -21.16
C ASN A 32 -11.06 -32.49 -21.76
N ALA A 33 -11.52 -31.42 -22.40
CA ALA A 33 -12.87 -31.30 -22.94
C ALA A 33 -12.84 -31.39 -24.48
N GLN A 34 -12.95 -32.61 -25.02
CA GLN A 34 -13.36 -32.89 -26.41
C GLN A 34 -13.73 -34.39 -26.56
N ASP A 35 -15.04 -34.68 -26.46
CA ASP A 35 -15.83 -35.84 -26.96
C ASP A 35 -15.30 -37.30 -26.94
N ARG A 36 -14.15 -37.61 -26.35
CA ARG A 36 -13.82 -38.98 -25.93
C ARG A 36 -13.20 -38.99 -24.54
N GLN A 37 -13.90 -39.57 -23.57
CA GLN A 37 -13.30 -39.94 -22.29
C GLN A 37 -12.20 -40.99 -22.54
N GLN A 38 -10.94 -40.56 -22.50
CA GLN A 38 -9.83 -41.47 -22.28
C GLN A 38 -9.23 -41.21 -20.90
N THR A 39 -9.66 -42.02 -19.94
CA THR A 39 -8.99 -42.17 -18.66
C THR A 39 -7.62 -42.79 -18.93
N LEU A 40 -6.55 -42.01 -18.74
CA LEU A 40 -5.20 -42.59 -18.76
C LEU A 40 -5.09 -43.66 -17.66
N PRO A 41 -4.64 -44.89 -17.97
CA PRO A 41 -4.49 -45.94 -16.97
C PRO A 41 -3.63 -45.51 -15.79
N GLN A 42 -3.91 -46.07 -14.60
CA GLN A 42 -3.00 -45.95 -13.48
C GLN A 42 -1.60 -46.40 -13.93
N ASN A 43 -0.58 -45.59 -13.60
CA ASN A 43 0.83 -45.75 -14.01
C ASN A 43 1.17 -45.37 -15.47
N THR A 44 0.35 -44.56 -16.17
CA THR A 44 0.78 -43.95 -17.44
C THR A 44 2.05 -43.10 -17.26
N ARG A 45 3.16 -43.52 -17.88
CA ARG A 45 4.44 -42.79 -17.84
C ARG A 45 4.43 -41.61 -18.80
N ILE A 46 4.37 -40.38 -18.25
CA ILE A 46 4.58 -39.14 -19.02
C ILE A 46 6.10 -38.95 -19.24
N GLY A 47 6.68 -39.77 -20.12
CA GLY A 47 8.10 -39.76 -20.47
C GLY A 47 9.06 -40.25 -19.37
N ALA A 48 10.33 -40.41 -19.74
CA ALA A 48 11.41 -40.70 -18.81
C ALA A 48 12.18 -39.41 -18.46
N LEU A 49 12.41 -39.18 -17.16
CA LEU A 49 13.20 -38.04 -16.66
C LEU A 49 14.69 -38.25 -16.97
N SER A 50 15.19 -37.62 -18.04
CA SER A 50 16.64 -37.52 -18.29
C SER A 50 17.33 -36.64 -17.23
N ARG A 51 18.65 -36.79 -17.07
CA ARG A 51 19.44 -36.00 -16.09
C ARG A 51 19.47 -34.49 -16.34
N HIS A 52 19.08 -34.01 -17.54
CA HIS A 52 19.27 -32.61 -17.94
C HIS A 52 18.01 -31.93 -18.52
N SER A 53 16.85 -32.58 -18.53
CA SER A 53 15.62 -31.98 -19.06
C SER A 53 14.79 -31.26 -17.98
N THR A 54 14.51 -29.99 -18.23
CA THR A 54 13.60 -29.15 -17.43
C THR A 54 12.21 -29.18 -18.07
N TYR A 55 11.17 -29.52 -17.31
CA TYR A 55 9.79 -29.60 -17.82
C TYR A 55 8.89 -28.58 -17.14
N THR A 56 8.17 -27.79 -17.93
CA THR A 56 7.14 -26.86 -17.45
C THR A 56 5.76 -27.42 -17.78
N ILE A 57 4.99 -27.76 -16.75
CA ILE A 57 3.62 -28.26 -16.91
C ILE A 57 2.66 -27.06 -16.91
N TYR A 58 2.15 -26.72 -18.09
CA TYR A 58 1.06 -25.75 -18.24
C TYR A 58 -0.29 -26.45 -18.11
N ALA A 59 -1.26 -25.78 -17.49
CA ALA A 59 -2.60 -26.33 -17.28
C ALA A 59 -3.67 -25.24 -17.40
N THR A 60 -4.77 -25.53 -18.10
CA THR A 60 -5.74 -24.49 -18.46
C THR A 60 -7.19 -24.95 -18.66
N THR A 61 -8.16 -24.08 -18.33
CA THR A 61 -9.61 -24.15 -18.59
C THR A 61 -10.18 -22.72 -18.79
N GLN A 62 -11.04 -22.53 -19.80
CA GLN A 62 -11.87 -21.31 -19.97
C GLN A 62 -13.21 -21.44 -19.19
N PRO A 63 -13.95 -20.34 -18.94
CA PRO A 63 -15.30 -20.39 -18.36
C PRO A 63 -16.37 -20.75 -19.42
N ASP A 64 -17.33 -21.57 -19.02
CA ASP A 64 -18.32 -22.20 -19.91
C ASP A 64 -19.29 -21.24 -20.62
N LYS A 65 -19.71 -21.64 -21.82
CA LYS A 65 -21.03 -21.27 -22.36
C LYS A 65 -22.06 -22.26 -21.84
N GLU A 66 -23.24 -21.76 -21.49
CA GLU A 66 -24.37 -22.54 -21.00
C GLU A 66 -24.79 -23.67 -21.94
N ARG A 67 -25.14 -24.83 -21.38
CA ARG A 67 -26.20 -25.70 -21.91
C ARG A 67 -26.75 -26.61 -20.81
N ASN A 68 -28.04 -26.46 -20.54
CA ASN A 68 -28.80 -27.32 -19.64
C ASN A 68 -28.83 -28.76 -20.15
N PHE A 69 -28.63 -29.74 -19.27
CA PHE A 69 -29.27 -31.06 -19.37
C PHE A 69 -29.58 -31.60 -17.96
N PHE A 70 -30.86 -31.87 -17.70
CA PHE A 70 -31.31 -32.58 -16.52
C PHE A 70 -30.98 -34.08 -16.63
N SER A 71 -30.63 -34.74 -15.53
CA SER A 71 -31.44 -35.82 -14.93
C SER A 71 -30.71 -36.63 -13.85
N ASN A 72 -31.45 -36.98 -12.80
CA ASN A 72 -31.36 -38.15 -11.92
C ASN A 72 -29.99 -38.87 -11.73
N ALA A 73 -29.43 -38.79 -10.52
CA ALA A 73 -29.66 -39.80 -9.48
C ALA A 73 -28.89 -39.55 -8.17
N ASN A 74 -29.56 -39.75 -7.03
CA ASN A 74 -29.00 -40.19 -5.74
C ASN A 74 -27.82 -39.42 -5.12
N TYR A 75 -28.08 -38.20 -4.63
CA TYR A 75 -27.22 -37.60 -3.60
C TYR A 75 -27.54 -38.15 -2.20
N ARG A 76 -26.70 -39.05 -1.69
CA ARG A 76 -26.51 -39.16 -0.23
C ARG A 76 -25.63 -38.00 0.24
N SER A 77 -26.03 -37.39 1.35
CA SER A 77 -25.41 -36.19 1.92
C SER A 77 -24.00 -36.44 2.46
N LEU A 78 -23.05 -35.58 2.06
CA LEU A 78 -21.79 -35.32 2.78
C LEU A 78 -21.53 -33.80 2.82
N PRO A 79 -20.79 -33.29 3.81
CA PRO A 79 -21.19 -32.06 4.49
C PRO A 79 -20.67 -30.75 3.88
N ARG A 80 -21.33 -29.65 4.27
CA ARG A 80 -20.84 -28.28 4.13
C ARG A 80 -19.42 -28.16 4.72
N GLN A 81 -18.62 -27.26 4.13
CA GLN A 81 -17.24 -26.86 4.52
C GLN A 81 -16.07 -27.65 3.90
N SER A 82 -15.55 -27.18 2.77
CA SER A 82 -14.09 -27.02 2.63
C SER A 82 -13.73 -25.84 1.71
N LYS A 83 -13.06 -24.82 2.28
CA LYS A 83 -12.50 -23.68 1.53
C LYS A 83 -11.19 -24.11 0.87
N GLN A 84 -11.22 -24.78 -0.29
CA GLN A 84 -9.98 -25.22 -0.93
C GLN A 84 -9.16 -24.05 -1.49
N LEU A 85 -7.91 -23.93 -1.03
CA LEU A 85 -6.98 -22.87 -1.41
C LEU A 85 -6.40 -23.12 -2.82
N LYS A 86 -6.33 -22.08 -3.65
CA LYS A 86 -5.70 -22.12 -4.97
C LYS A 86 -4.18 -21.89 -4.85
N SER A 87 -3.37 -22.88 -5.25
CA SER A 87 -1.90 -22.76 -5.38
C SER A 87 -1.40 -23.61 -6.56
N ARG A 88 -0.17 -23.36 -7.04
CA ARG A 88 0.45 -24.16 -8.13
C ARG A 88 1.86 -24.62 -7.76
N VAL A 89 2.19 -25.84 -8.14
CA VAL A 89 3.58 -26.30 -8.30
C VAL A 89 4.09 -25.74 -9.64
N VAL A 90 5.29 -25.13 -9.66
CA VAL A 90 5.77 -24.38 -10.83
C VAL A 90 7.08 -24.91 -11.41
N SER A 91 7.92 -25.62 -10.65
CA SER A 91 9.07 -26.32 -11.23
C SER A 91 9.45 -27.61 -10.51
N CYS A 92 10.02 -28.55 -11.25
CA CYS A 92 10.59 -29.79 -10.78
C CYS A 92 12.03 -29.90 -11.28
N SER A 93 12.99 -30.17 -10.41
CA SER A 93 14.42 -30.30 -10.75
C SER A 93 15.06 -31.41 -9.94
N LYS A 94 15.90 -32.24 -10.56
CA LYS A 94 16.74 -33.20 -9.84
C LYS A 94 18.03 -32.53 -9.36
N ASP A 95 18.37 -32.82 -8.11
CA ASP A 95 19.65 -32.51 -7.49
C ASP A 95 20.71 -33.56 -7.89
N ASN A 96 22.01 -33.25 -7.77
CA ASN A 96 23.11 -34.20 -8.00
C ASN A 96 23.01 -35.46 -7.10
N SER A 97 22.38 -35.34 -5.94
CA SER A 97 21.99 -36.43 -5.03
C SER A 97 20.81 -37.29 -5.53
N ASN A 98 20.34 -37.08 -6.76
CA ASN A 98 19.20 -37.76 -7.40
C ASN A 98 17.83 -37.50 -6.72
N GLN A 99 17.77 -36.62 -5.71
CA GLN A 99 16.53 -36.16 -5.09
C GLN A 99 15.77 -35.19 -6.00
N THR A 100 14.45 -35.35 -6.07
CA THR A 100 13.55 -34.48 -6.84
C THR A 100 13.09 -33.31 -5.97
N LYS A 101 13.55 -32.09 -6.26
CA LYS A 101 13.14 -30.85 -5.59
C LYS A 101 11.99 -30.20 -6.37
N PHE A 102 10.90 -29.90 -5.67
CA PHE A 102 9.71 -29.22 -6.21
C PHE A 102 9.66 -27.79 -5.70
N LYS A 103 9.53 -26.79 -6.58
CA LYS A 103 9.23 -25.42 -6.16
C LYS A 103 7.75 -25.11 -6.35
N THR A 104 7.12 -24.69 -5.26
CA THR A 104 5.72 -24.26 -5.20
C THR A 104 5.67 -22.74 -5.28
N TYR A 105 4.82 -22.17 -6.14
CA TYR A 105 4.71 -20.72 -6.26
C TYR A 105 3.44 -20.22 -5.59
N CYS A 106 3.58 -19.17 -4.78
CA CYS A 106 2.46 -18.53 -4.11
C CYS A 106 2.11 -17.23 -4.81
N TYR A 107 1.08 -17.25 -5.68
CA TYR A 107 0.53 -16.02 -6.28
C TYR A 107 0.10 -14.98 -5.21
N ARG A 108 -0.20 -15.44 -3.99
CA ARG A 108 -0.55 -14.59 -2.84
C ARG A 108 0.63 -13.78 -2.28
N CYS A 109 1.88 -14.15 -2.49
CA CYS A 109 3.03 -13.35 -2.02
C CYS A 109 4.10 -13.12 -3.07
N ASN A 110 3.94 -13.69 -4.27
CA ASN A 110 4.89 -13.61 -5.37
C ASN A 110 6.23 -14.33 -5.07
N GLU A 111 6.24 -15.27 -4.12
CA GLU A 111 7.43 -16.02 -3.66
C GLU A 111 7.39 -17.51 -4.06
N TYR A 112 8.58 -18.12 -4.11
CA TYR A 112 8.79 -19.54 -4.36
C TYR A 112 9.16 -20.28 -3.07
N PHE A 113 8.51 -21.41 -2.83
CA PHE A 113 8.67 -22.26 -1.64
C PHE A 113 9.30 -23.60 -2.02
N LEU A 114 10.23 -24.08 -1.19
CA LEU A 114 11.00 -25.31 -1.40
C LEU A 114 10.19 -26.60 -1.27
N SER A 115 8.98 -26.53 -0.70
CA SER A 115 8.02 -27.62 -0.70
C SER A 115 6.57 -27.13 -0.54
N GLY A 116 5.62 -28.00 -0.85
CA GLY A 116 4.20 -27.75 -0.55
C GLY A 116 3.90 -27.66 0.95
N ASN A 117 4.75 -28.25 1.81
CA ASN A 117 4.66 -28.11 3.25
C ASN A 117 5.15 -26.74 3.73
N ASP A 118 6.18 -26.17 3.10
CA ASP A 118 6.65 -24.81 3.41
C ASP A 118 5.63 -23.77 2.93
N LEU A 119 5.00 -24.02 1.77
CA LEU A 119 3.85 -23.23 1.33
C LEU A 119 2.67 -23.37 2.30
N GLN A 120 2.32 -24.59 2.76
CA GLN A 120 1.27 -24.75 3.77
C GLN A 120 1.63 -24.10 5.10
N LYS A 121 2.88 -24.17 5.56
CA LYS A 121 3.37 -23.44 6.74
C LYS A 121 3.23 -21.94 6.54
N HIS A 122 3.68 -21.38 5.42
CA HIS A 122 3.55 -19.95 5.09
C HIS A 122 2.08 -19.49 4.95
N LEU A 123 1.19 -20.36 4.46
CA LEU A 123 -0.25 -20.09 4.38
C LEU A 123 -0.98 -20.23 5.72
N ARG A 124 -0.49 -21.10 6.63
CA ARG A 124 -1.04 -21.33 7.99
C ARG A 124 -0.47 -20.37 9.03
N ALA A 125 0.80 -19.99 8.93
CA ALA A 125 1.50 -19.04 9.81
C ALA A 125 1.15 -17.59 9.44
N GLU A 126 -0.11 -17.34 9.09
CA GLU A 126 -0.70 -16.03 8.78
C GLU A 126 0.27 -15.06 8.09
N CYS A 127 0.67 -15.43 6.86
CA CYS A 127 1.59 -14.71 5.94
C CYS A 127 1.84 -13.22 6.27
N TYR A 128 0.79 -12.42 6.45
CA TYR A 128 0.81 -11.11 7.15
C TYR A 128 -0.46 -11.03 8.03
N SER A 129 -0.47 -10.12 9.01
CA SER A 129 -1.48 -10.07 10.08
C SER A 129 -2.93 -10.20 9.59
N GLU A 130 -3.75 -10.93 10.36
CA GLU A 130 -5.22 -11.00 10.19
C GLU A 130 -5.87 -9.62 9.99
N GLN A 131 -5.32 -8.58 10.63
CA GLN A 131 -5.76 -7.20 10.54
C GLN A 131 -5.70 -6.67 9.10
N ILE A 132 -4.53 -6.72 8.43
CA ILE A 132 -4.37 -6.25 7.05
C ILE A 132 -5.31 -7.01 6.11
N ARG A 133 -5.50 -8.32 6.33
CA ARG A 133 -6.46 -9.13 5.56
C ARG A 133 -7.90 -8.66 5.75
N LYS A 134 -8.35 -8.50 7.00
CA LYS A 134 -9.71 -8.05 7.33
C LYS A 134 -9.98 -6.67 6.73
N GLN A 135 -9.01 -5.78 6.83
CA GLN A 135 -9.08 -4.41 6.33
C GLN A 135 -9.13 -4.32 4.79
N ILE A 136 -8.33 -5.10 4.05
CA ILE A 136 -8.42 -5.19 2.58
C ILE A 136 -9.79 -5.74 2.13
N LEU A 137 -10.35 -6.69 2.89
CA LEU A 137 -11.71 -7.19 2.63
C LEU A 137 -12.75 -6.10 2.90
N GLU A 138 -12.63 -5.37 4.01
CA GLU A 138 -13.55 -4.30 4.42
C GLU A 138 -13.57 -3.15 3.40
N SER A 139 -12.41 -2.63 3.04
CA SER A 139 -12.24 -1.49 2.13
C SER A 139 -12.71 -1.77 0.70
N THR A 140 -12.97 -3.03 0.36
CA THR A 140 -13.47 -3.46 -0.96
C THR A 140 -14.89 -4.02 -0.93
N LYS A 141 -15.56 -4.08 0.24
CA LYS A 141 -16.95 -4.62 0.36
C LYS A 141 -17.97 -3.91 -0.51
N HIS A 142 -17.80 -2.60 -0.72
CA HIS A 142 -18.71 -1.75 -1.49
C HIS A 142 -18.68 -2.02 -3.01
N ILE A 143 -17.72 -2.82 -3.50
CA ILE A 143 -17.60 -3.18 -4.91
C ILE A 143 -18.51 -4.38 -5.19
N GLU A 144 -19.69 -4.12 -5.75
CA GLU A 144 -20.72 -5.14 -6.01
C GLU A 144 -20.25 -6.23 -7.00
N ASN A 145 -19.55 -5.84 -8.07
CA ASN A 145 -19.04 -6.77 -9.06
C ASN A 145 -17.91 -7.63 -8.45
N ARG A 146 -18.21 -8.91 -8.23
CA ARG A 146 -17.29 -9.86 -7.57
C ARG A 146 -15.96 -10.04 -8.30
N LYS A 147 -15.91 -9.93 -9.63
CA LYS A 147 -14.64 -10.00 -10.39
C LYS A 147 -13.78 -8.77 -10.13
N HIS A 148 -14.40 -7.60 -10.13
CA HIS A 148 -13.76 -6.30 -9.90
C HIS A 148 -13.20 -6.23 -8.47
N GLN A 149 -14.02 -6.62 -7.49
CA GLN A 149 -13.61 -6.73 -6.08
C GLN A 149 -12.40 -7.65 -5.89
N LEU A 150 -12.39 -8.83 -6.52
CA LEU A 150 -11.26 -9.77 -6.43
C LEU A 150 -9.99 -9.24 -7.10
N ALA A 151 -10.10 -8.52 -8.22
CA ALA A 151 -8.96 -7.91 -8.91
C ALA A 151 -8.29 -6.81 -8.05
N ILE A 152 -9.10 -5.93 -7.44
CA ILE A 152 -8.62 -4.93 -6.48
C ILE A 152 -7.96 -5.60 -5.27
N GLN A 153 -8.63 -6.60 -4.67
CA GLN A 153 -8.09 -7.34 -3.53
C GLN A 153 -6.73 -7.98 -3.85
N ASP A 154 -6.54 -8.52 -5.05
CA ASP A 154 -5.26 -9.07 -5.51
C ASP A 154 -4.17 -8.00 -5.64
N ILE A 155 -4.47 -6.82 -6.20
CA ILE A 155 -3.52 -5.70 -6.28
C ILE A 155 -3.10 -5.22 -4.88
N LEU A 156 -4.08 -4.97 -4.00
CA LEU A 156 -3.81 -4.55 -2.61
C LEU A 156 -3.02 -5.62 -1.86
N TRP A 157 -3.33 -6.89 -2.08
CA TRP A 157 -2.65 -8.01 -1.43
C TRP A 157 -1.21 -8.22 -1.95
N ARG A 158 -0.94 -8.07 -3.26
CA ARG A 158 0.42 -8.05 -3.82
C ARG A 158 1.26 -6.85 -3.35
N ASN A 159 0.61 -5.80 -2.86
CA ASN A 159 1.24 -4.60 -2.31
C ASN A 159 1.01 -4.41 -0.80
N LYS A 160 0.63 -5.48 -0.09
CA LYS A 160 0.24 -5.50 1.34
C LYS A 160 1.20 -4.76 2.30
N ILE A 161 2.50 -4.72 1.98
CA ILE A 161 3.52 -4.01 2.75
C ILE A 161 3.27 -2.50 2.84
N LEU A 162 2.51 -1.91 1.91
CA LEU A 162 2.04 -0.53 2.01
C LEU A 162 1.14 -0.30 3.23
N PHE A 163 0.37 -1.30 3.65
CA PHE A 163 -0.60 -1.21 4.74
C PHE A 163 -0.04 -1.76 6.06
N ASP A 164 1.26 -2.07 6.09
CA ASP A 164 1.93 -2.53 7.30
C ASP A 164 2.05 -1.38 8.31
N PRO A 165 1.63 -1.56 9.58
CA PRO A 165 1.68 -0.50 10.59
C PRO A 165 3.12 -0.17 11.05
N THR A 166 4.13 -0.97 10.68
CA THR A 166 5.53 -0.68 11.00
C THR A 166 5.99 0.61 10.31
N PRO A 167 6.60 1.56 11.05
CA PRO A 167 7.21 2.75 10.46
C PRO A 167 8.25 2.37 9.41
N SER A 168 8.34 3.20 8.37
CA SER A 168 9.31 3.02 7.30
C SER A 168 9.86 4.38 6.88
N ILE A 169 11.16 4.42 6.60
CA ILE A 169 11.81 5.58 5.99
C ILE A 169 11.94 5.28 4.50
N ILE A 170 11.47 6.20 3.66
CA ILE A 170 11.49 6.01 2.20
C ILE A 170 12.90 6.04 1.64
N ASN A 171 13.13 5.23 0.60
CA ASN A 171 14.45 5.04 0.01
C ASN A 171 14.76 6.10 -1.07
N ILE A 172 14.90 7.35 -0.63
CA ILE A 172 15.31 8.50 -1.46
C ILE A 172 16.48 9.26 -0.81
N PRO A 173 17.18 10.14 -1.55
CA PRO A 173 18.13 11.07 -0.96
C PRO A 173 17.49 11.91 0.16
N SER A 174 18.25 12.15 1.23
CA SER A 174 17.80 12.98 2.36
C SER A 174 17.50 14.40 1.92
N GLN A 175 16.35 14.93 2.32
CA GLN A 175 15.88 16.24 1.89
C GLN A 175 16.40 17.35 2.80
N SER A 176 16.81 18.48 2.22
CA SER A 176 16.93 19.74 2.97
C SER A 176 15.61 20.51 2.93
N ALA A 177 15.24 21.04 4.09
CA ALA A 177 14.03 21.83 4.32
C ALA A 177 14.30 23.11 5.14
N ILE A 178 15.40 23.20 5.91
CA ILE A 178 15.58 24.20 6.97
C ILE A 178 16.77 25.13 6.66
N LYS A 179 16.59 26.00 5.66
CA LYS A 179 17.60 26.98 5.26
C LYS A 179 17.54 28.22 6.17
N THR A 180 18.52 28.39 7.05
CA THR A 180 18.62 29.50 8.01
C THR A 180 19.67 30.55 7.61
N GLY A 181 20.39 30.35 6.50
CA GLY A 181 21.61 31.11 6.20
C GLY A 181 22.62 31.02 7.34
N ASP A 182 23.37 32.10 7.56
CA ASP A 182 24.38 32.23 8.61
C ASP A 182 23.80 32.57 10.00
N HIS A 183 22.48 32.44 10.19
CA HIS A 183 21.84 32.79 11.46
C HIS A 183 22.35 31.87 12.61
N PRO A 184 22.77 32.42 13.76
CA PRO A 184 23.28 31.64 14.88
C PRO A 184 22.19 30.72 15.50
N PRO A 185 22.60 29.66 16.23
CA PRO A 185 21.65 28.73 16.84
C PRO A 185 20.64 29.39 17.77
N ILE A 186 19.35 29.07 17.57
CA ILE A 186 18.28 29.46 18.48
C ILE A 186 18.09 28.37 19.54
N TYR A 187 18.43 28.70 20.78
CA TYR A 187 18.05 27.94 21.95
C TYR A 187 16.75 28.48 22.56
N SER A 188 15.82 27.58 22.87
CA SER A 188 14.56 27.87 23.55
C SER A 188 14.38 26.90 24.72
N LYS A 189 14.27 27.43 25.94
CA LYS A 189 14.09 26.61 27.14
C LYS A 189 12.76 25.86 27.09
N GLN A 190 12.77 24.60 27.51
CA GLN A 190 11.57 23.78 27.66
C GLN A 190 10.55 24.45 28.61
N TYR A 191 9.29 24.52 28.17
CA TYR A 191 8.23 25.14 28.98
C TYR A 191 7.96 24.33 30.27
N PRO A 192 7.73 25.00 31.41
CA PRO A 192 7.25 24.34 32.63
C PRO A 192 5.97 23.55 32.34
N ALA A 193 5.94 22.29 32.78
CA ALA A 193 4.81 21.39 32.58
C ALA A 193 4.62 20.50 33.81
N PRO A 194 3.38 20.10 34.17
CA PRO A 194 3.13 19.14 35.23
C PRO A 194 3.88 17.83 35.02
N TYR A 195 4.21 17.11 36.10
CA TYR A 195 4.94 15.83 36.04
C TYR A 195 4.32 14.84 35.04
N LYS A 196 2.98 14.71 35.04
CA LYS A 196 2.24 13.85 34.10
C LYS A 196 2.47 14.20 32.63
N ASP A 197 2.63 15.48 32.30
CA ASP A 197 2.89 15.93 30.94
C ASP A 197 4.37 15.75 30.57
N GLN A 198 5.29 15.82 31.53
CA GLN A 198 6.69 15.46 31.32
C GLN A 198 6.84 13.97 30.97
N GLU A 199 6.15 13.10 31.73
CA GLU A 199 6.10 11.65 31.49
C GLU A 199 5.57 11.32 30.08
N ILE A 200 4.46 11.94 29.66
CA ILE A 200 3.91 11.75 28.30
C ILE A 200 4.92 12.21 27.23
N LYS A 201 5.62 13.34 27.43
CA LYS A 201 6.67 13.79 26.50
C LYS A 201 7.85 12.81 26.44
N PHE A 202 8.27 12.26 27.57
CA PHE A 202 9.33 11.24 27.62
C PHE A 202 8.91 9.98 26.85
N GLN A 203 7.73 9.43 27.14
CA GLN A 203 7.22 8.21 26.49
C GLN A 203 7.05 8.36 24.97
N GLU A 204 6.57 9.51 24.49
CA GLU A 204 6.47 9.76 23.04
C GLU A 204 7.85 9.94 22.39
N ALA A 205 8.81 10.59 23.05
CA ALA A 205 10.19 10.68 22.56
C ALA A 205 10.85 9.29 22.46
N GLN A 206 10.69 8.42 23.46
CA GLN A 206 11.18 7.04 23.41
C GLN A 206 10.59 6.27 22.22
N LYS A 207 9.27 6.39 21.97
CA LYS A 207 8.64 5.78 20.79
C LYS A 207 9.20 6.30 19.47
N LEU A 208 9.57 7.58 19.37
CA LEU A 208 10.22 8.14 18.18
C LEU A 208 11.66 7.60 18.02
N LEU A 209 12.38 7.43 19.13
CA LEU A 209 13.75 6.91 19.17
C LEU A 209 13.81 5.42 18.77
N GLU A 210 12.94 4.58 19.34
CA GLU A 210 12.77 3.16 18.97
C GLU A 210 12.48 2.96 17.47
N ARG A 211 11.80 3.93 16.86
CA ARG A 211 11.46 3.94 15.42
C ARG A 211 12.54 4.55 14.54
N GLY A 212 13.65 5.02 15.12
CA GLY A 212 14.72 5.71 14.42
C GLY A 212 14.31 7.05 13.78
N GLN A 213 13.22 7.67 14.25
CA GLN A 213 12.68 8.95 13.76
C GLN A 213 13.34 10.16 14.44
N ILE A 214 13.89 9.96 15.63
CA ILE A 214 14.82 10.86 16.30
C ILE A 214 16.10 10.12 16.70
N GLU A 215 17.16 10.86 16.95
CA GLU A 215 18.44 10.39 17.49
C GLU A 215 18.88 11.35 18.63
N GLU A 216 19.78 10.91 19.52
CA GLU A 216 20.36 11.79 20.54
C GLU A 216 21.12 12.96 19.90
N SER A 217 21.11 14.12 20.55
CA SER A 217 21.67 15.35 19.99
C SER A 217 22.52 16.13 20.99
N THR A 218 23.63 16.65 20.50
CA THR A 218 24.48 17.67 21.16
C THR A 218 24.32 19.05 20.50
N SER A 219 23.18 19.28 19.81
CA SER A 219 22.94 20.51 19.06
C SER A 219 22.94 21.76 19.96
N PRO A 220 23.46 22.90 19.46
CA PRO A 220 23.28 24.20 20.11
C PRO A 220 21.88 24.79 19.91
N TRP A 221 21.07 24.21 19.02
CA TRP A 221 19.67 24.60 18.82
C TRP A 221 18.76 23.86 19.82
N SER A 222 17.66 24.47 20.25
CA SER A 222 16.59 23.71 20.92
C SER A 222 15.23 24.41 20.75
N SER A 223 14.21 23.60 20.46
CA SER A 223 12.79 24.01 20.40
C SER A 223 11.97 23.23 21.43
N PRO A 224 11.03 23.87 22.15
CA PRO A 224 10.34 23.23 23.25
C PRO A 224 9.21 22.31 22.76
N VAL A 225 8.97 21.23 23.50
CA VAL A 225 7.92 20.26 23.22
C VAL A 225 6.62 20.70 23.89
N VAL A 226 5.53 20.75 23.13
CA VAL A 226 4.17 21.10 23.57
C VAL A 226 3.25 19.88 23.39
N LEU A 227 2.35 19.65 24.34
CA LEU A 227 1.30 18.63 24.18
C LEU A 227 -0.03 19.30 23.81
N VAL A 228 -0.64 18.87 22.71
CA VAL A 228 -1.93 19.40 22.22
C VAL A 228 -3.00 18.32 22.31
N LYS A 229 -4.13 18.62 22.97
CA LYS A 229 -5.27 17.68 23.05
C LYS A 229 -5.97 17.57 21.70
N LYS A 230 -6.16 16.35 21.20
CA LYS A 230 -7.00 16.06 20.04
C LYS A 230 -8.48 15.93 20.45
N LYS A 231 -9.38 15.92 19.45
CA LYS A 231 -10.83 15.71 19.63
C LYS A 231 -11.16 14.37 20.31
N ASP A 232 -10.36 13.32 20.06
CA ASP A 232 -10.45 12.00 20.69
C ASP A 232 -9.89 11.95 22.14
N ARG A 233 -9.53 13.11 22.72
CA ARG A 233 -8.88 13.29 24.02
C ARG A 233 -7.46 12.73 24.14
N THR A 234 -6.86 12.18 23.07
CA THR A 234 -5.44 11.82 23.06
C THR A 234 -4.54 13.07 22.99
N MET A 235 -3.30 12.95 23.47
CA MET A 235 -2.30 14.01 23.36
C MET A 235 -1.52 13.87 22.05
N ARG A 236 -1.24 14.99 21.38
CA ARG A 236 -0.29 15.10 20.27
C ARG A 236 1.01 15.70 20.80
N PHE A 237 2.11 15.00 20.58
CA PHE A 237 3.46 15.51 20.78
C PHE A 237 3.80 16.45 19.61
N CYS A 238 3.94 17.74 19.88
CA CYS A 238 4.29 18.77 18.91
C CYS A 238 5.59 19.48 19.35
N ILE A 239 6.35 20.01 18.40
CA ILE A 239 7.53 20.84 18.68
C ILE A 239 7.21 22.28 18.25
N ASP A 240 7.47 23.24 19.13
CA ASP A 240 7.25 24.65 18.84
C ASP A 240 8.41 25.25 18.04
N TYR A 241 8.42 24.98 16.73
CA TYR A 241 9.38 25.57 15.81
C TYR A 241 9.07 27.04 15.45
N ARG A 242 8.16 27.77 16.12
CA ARG A 242 7.80 29.15 15.70
C ARG A 242 9.02 30.08 15.54
N ARG A 243 10.02 29.98 16.44
CA ARG A 243 11.27 30.77 16.35
C ARG A 243 12.19 30.32 15.22
N LEU A 244 12.29 29.00 14.96
CA LEU A 244 13.05 28.45 13.85
C LEU A 244 12.40 28.81 12.49
N ASN A 245 11.08 28.68 12.41
CA ASN A 245 10.26 29.01 11.24
C ASN A 245 10.34 30.50 10.88
N ALA A 246 10.46 31.39 11.87
CA ALA A 246 10.62 32.83 11.63
C ALA A 246 11.93 33.21 10.91
N ILE A 247 13.01 32.45 11.13
CA ILE A 247 14.32 32.67 10.49
C ILE A 247 14.57 31.77 9.28
N THR A 248 13.70 30.79 9.03
CA THR A 248 13.85 29.85 7.92
C THR A 248 13.40 30.52 6.63
N ILE A 249 14.27 30.52 5.61
CA ILE A 249 13.96 30.98 4.27
C ILE A 249 12.82 30.11 3.73
N LYS A 250 11.68 30.75 3.46
CA LYS A 250 10.43 30.09 3.03
C LYS A 250 10.60 29.48 1.64
N ASP A 251 10.26 28.20 1.50
CA ASP A 251 10.25 27.49 0.23
C ASP A 251 8.94 27.80 -0.53
N ALA A 252 9.03 28.67 -1.53
CA ALA A 252 7.91 29.04 -2.41
C ALA A 252 7.65 27.98 -3.49
N PHE A 253 7.70 26.69 -3.13
CA PHE A 253 7.44 25.60 -4.07
C PHE A 253 6.00 25.68 -4.61
N PRO A 254 5.79 25.71 -5.94
CA PRO A 254 4.45 25.83 -6.51
C PRO A 254 3.64 24.56 -6.22
N LEU A 255 2.64 24.69 -5.35
CA LEU A 255 1.56 23.70 -5.24
C LEU A 255 0.67 23.79 -6.48
N PRO A 256 0.13 22.66 -6.98
CA PRO A 256 -0.91 22.66 -8.00
C PRO A 256 -2.07 23.59 -7.64
N ARG A 257 -2.66 24.27 -8.62
CA ARG A 257 -3.94 24.98 -8.35
C ARG A 257 -5.04 23.97 -8.12
N ILE A 258 -5.96 24.29 -7.22
CA ILE A 258 -7.12 23.43 -6.91
C ILE A 258 -7.99 23.28 -8.16
N ASP A 259 -8.18 24.37 -8.91
CA ASP A 259 -8.92 24.38 -10.18
C ASP A 259 -8.33 23.39 -11.20
N GLU A 260 -7.00 23.42 -11.40
CA GLU A 260 -6.29 22.51 -12.31
C GLU A 260 -6.40 21.04 -11.88
N ILE A 261 -6.35 20.77 -10.57
CA ILE A 261 -6.60 19.43 -10.02
C ILE A 261 -8.03 18.99 -10.37
N PHE A 262 -8.99 19.89 -10.19
CA PHE A 262 -10.41 19.61 -10.43
C PHE A 262 -10.74 19.36 -11.90
N ASP A 263 -10.14 20.10 -12.83
CA ASP A 263 -10.25 19.86 -14.28
C ASP A 263 -9.76 18.46 -14.70
N GLN A 264 -8.78 17.88 -13.99
CA GLN A 264 -8.34 16.50 -14.23
C GLN A 264 -9.30 15.46 -13.64
N LEU A 265 -9.95 15.78 -12.52
CA LEU A 265 -10.83 14.86 -11.80
C LEU A 265 -12.26 14.85 -12.35
N SER A 266 -12.70 15.93 -13.01
CA SER A 266 -14.01 16.02 -13.65
C SER A 266 -14.18 15.05 -14.82
N ASP A 267 -13.08 14.59 -15.39
CA ASP A 267 -13.07 13.68 -16.54
C ASP A 267 -13.12 12.18 -16.15
N ALA A 268 -13.16 11.87 -14.84
CA ALA A 268 -13.00 10.54 -14.28
C ALA A 268 -14.28 9.95 -13.66
N THR A 269 -14.35 8.62 -13.62
CA THR A 269 -15.44 7.85 -13.00
C THR A 269 -14.99 7.15 -11.72
N PHE A 270 -13.74 6.69 -11.66
CA PHE A 270 -13.21 5.89 -10.54
C PHE A 270 -12.06 6.60 -9.85
N TYR A 271 -12.14 6.67 -8.52
CA TYR A 271 -11.20 7.35 -7.65
C TYR A 271 -10.66 6.41 -6.56
N THR A 272 -9.36 6.47 -6.30
CA THR A 272 -8.70 5.88 -5.13
C THR A 272 -7.90 6.97 -4.43
N LYS A 273 -8.05 7.12 -3.11
CA LYS A 273 -7.35 8.11 -2.30
C LYS A 273 -6.46 7.42 -1.26
N PHE A 274 -5.22 7.88 -1.16
CA PHE A 274 -4.18 7.36 -0.27
C PHE A 274 -3.68 8.48 0.67
N ASP A 275 -3.94 8.35 1.97
CA ASP A 275 -3.35 9.12 3.08
C ASP A 275 -2.07 8.38 3.54
N PHE A 276 -0.93 9.07 3.68
CA PHE A 276 0.32 8.45 4.15
C PHE A 276 0.36 8.32 5.68
N LYS A 277 0.81 7.17 6.20
CA LYS A 277 0.91 6.94 7.65
C LYS A 277 2.00 7.83 8.25
N SER A 278 1.61 8.98 8.81
CA SER A 278 2.55 9.99 9.32
C SER A 278 3.56 10.42 8.26
N GLY A 279 3.10 10.75 7.04
CA GLY A 279 3.90 10.98 5.83
C GLY A 279 5.26 11.64 6.04
N TYR A 280 5.30 12.83 6.65
CA TYR A 280 6.55 13.55 6.98
C TYR A 280 7.60 12.66 7.66
N PHE A 281 7.23 11.88 8.69
CA PHE A 281 8.16 11.02 9.42
C PHE A 281 8.65 9.79 8.64
N GLN A 282 8.28 9.65 7.37
CA GLN A 282 8.88 8.68 6.45
C GLN A 282 9.97 9.31 5.58
N VAL A 283 9.96 10.64 5.38
CA VAL A 283 10.92 11.35 4.51
C VAL A 283 12.24 11.56 5.27
N PRO A 284 13.39 11.07 4.77
CA PRO A 284 14.68 11.28 5.44
C PRO A 284 15.12 12.74 5.40
N LEU A 285 15.58 13.29 6.53
CA LEU A 285 16.06 14.66 6.66
C LEU A 285 17.59 14.73 6.49
N SER A 286 18.08 15.76 5.79
CA SER A 286 19.51 16.00 5.57
C SER A 286 20.26 16.19 6.89
N LYS A 287 21.49 15.66 6.97
CA LYS A 287 22.32 15.74 8.19
C LYS A 287 22.57 17.18 8.67
N GLU A 288 22.61 18.14 7.74
CA GLU A 288 22.79 19.57 8.00
C GLU A 288 21.57 20.23 8.66
N ASP A 289 20.37 19.70 8.41
CA ASP A 289 19.13 20.24 8.97
C ASP A 289 18.74 19.60 10.31
N ARG A 290 19.22 18.37 10.60
CA ARG A 290 18.89 17.68 11.87
C ARG A 290 19.19 18.52 13.11
N PRO A 291 20.37 19.14 13.30
CA PRO A 291 20.65 19.92 14.51
C PRO A 291 19.63 21.02 14.75
N LYS A 292 19.11 21.65 13.68
CA LYS A 292 18.11 22.73 13.75
C LYS A 292 16.75 22.24 14.28
N THR A 293 16.44 20.96 14.09
CA THR A 293 15.21 20.32 14.61
C THR A 293 15.28 19.91 16.08
N ALA A 294 16.40 20.18 16.76
CA ALA A 294 16.63 19.62 18.08
C ALA A 294 15.62 20.09 19.15
N LEU A 295 15.32 19.18 20.08
CA LEU A 295 14.27 19.29 21.09
C LEU A 295 14.76 18.69 22.41
N SER A 296 14.27 19.22 23.53
CA SER A 296 14.63 18.71 24.87
C SER A 296 13.40 18.13 25.58
N THR A 297 13.51 16.91 26.10
CA THR A 297 12.60 16.40 27.13
C THR A 297 13.18 16.76 28.51
N ARG A 298 12.67 16.15 29.58
CA ARG A 298 13.22 16.30 30.93
C ARG A 298 14.61 15.66 31.03
N ASP A 299 14.81 14.53 30.36
CA ASP A 299 15.88 13.59 30.67
C ASP A 299 16.98 13.55 29.59
N ASN A 300 16.70 13.99 28.36
CA ASN A 300 17.67 13.99 27.27
C ASN A 300 17.36 15.02 26.16
N HIS A 301 18.31 15.21 25.25
CA HIS A 301 18.21 16.08 24.09
C HIS A 301 18.27 15.25 22.79
N TYR A 302 17.37 15.54 21.87
CA TYR A 302 17.17 14.76 20.65
C TYR A 302 17.09 15.65 19.41
N GLN A 303 17.30 15.08 18.23
CA GLN A 303 17.07 15.71 16.93
C GLN A 303 16.37 14.75 15.97
N PHE A 304 15.62 15.26 15.00
CA PHE A 304 14.94 14.42 14.02
C PHE A 304 15.89 13.89 12.93
N THR A 305 15.71 12.63 12.57
CA THR A 305 16.37 11.98 11.42
C THR A 305 15.54 12.05 10.14
N VAL A 306 14.24 12.34 10.30
CA VAL A 306 13.19 12.43 9.29
C VAL A 306 12.53 13.81 9.32
N LEU A 307 11.72 14.13 8.31
CA LEU A 307 11.07 15.44 8.20
C LEU A 307 10.03 15.62 9.33
N PRO A 308 10.15 16.63 10.22
CA PRO A 308 9.13 16.90 11.24
C PRO A 308 7.91 17.62 10.65
N GLN A 309 6.77 17.60 11.36
CA GLN A 309 5.49 18.11 10.84
C GLN A 309 5.34 19.64 11.01
N GLU A 310 6.03 20.22 11.99
CA GLU A 310 5.81 21.59 12.46
C GLU A 310 6.75 22.64 11.82
N ILE A 311 7.61 22.24 10.89
CA ILE A 311 8.51 23.17 10.16
C ILE A 311 7.82 23.79 8.94
N THR A 312 8.05 25.07 8.68
CA THR A 312 7.36 25.83 7.61
C THR A 312 7.50 25.21 6.21
N ASN A 313 8.68 24.69 5.87
CA ASN A 313 8.95 24.10 4.56
C ASN A 313 8.62 22.60 4.47
N GLY A 314 8.02 22.02 5.50
CA GLY A 314 7.62 20.61 5.54
C GLY A 314 6.70 20.24 4.37
N PRO A 315 5.54 20.90 4.19
CA PRO A 315 4.60 20.61 3.10
C PRO A 315 5.23 20.73 1.70
N ALA A 316 6.01 21.78 1.46
CA ALA A 316 6.72 22.00 0.19
C ALA A 316 7.74 20.88 -0.10
N THR A 317 8.48 20.45 0.93
CA THR A 317 9.44 19.35 0.83
C THR A 317 8.73 18.01 0.56
N PHE A 318 7.63 17.74 1.26
CA PHE A 318 6.84 16.53 1.04
C PHE A 318 6.22 16.50 -0.36
N GLN A 319 5.66 17.62 -0.84
CA GLN A 319 5.14 17.76 -2.19
C GLN A 319 6.23 17.51 -3.26
N ARG A 320 7.44 18.05 -3.08
CA ARG A 320 8.59 17.78 -3.98
C ARG A 320 8.90 16.28 -4.04
N VAL A 321 8.94 15.61 -2.88
CA VAL A 321 9.19 14.17 -2.76
C VAL A 321 8.14 13.35 -3.48
N ILE A 322 6.85 13.57 -3.22
CA ILE A 322 5.78 12.78 -3.84
C ILE A 322 5.64 13.07 -5.34
N ASN A 323 5.86 14.31 -5.78
CA ASN A 323 5.91 14.65 -7.21
C ASN A 323 7.03 13.90 -7.93
N HIS A 324 8.21 13.79 -7.32
CA HIS A 324 9.33 13.01 -7.88
C HIS A 324 9.00 11.52 -7.96
N ILE A 325 8.39 10.96 -6.90
CA ILE A 325 8.07 9.53 -6.81
C ILE A 325 6.94 9.13 -7.78
N LEU A 326 5.88 9.95 -7.91
CA LEU A 326 4.82 9.72 -8.91
C LEU A 326 5.31 9.89 -10.35
N GLY A 327 6.28 10.79 -10.58
CA GLY A 327 6.98 10.91 -11.86
C GLY A 327 6.03 11.04 -13.06
N PRO A 328 6.13 10.18 -14.10
CA PRO A 328 5.30 10.25 -15.30
C PRO A 328 3.80 10.01 -15.12
N ALA A 329 3.35 9.48 -13.98
CA ALA A 329 1.94 9.26 -13.67
C ALA A 329 1.21 10.53 -13.20
N ARG A 330 1.98 11.51 -12.71
CA ARG A 330 1.50 12.81 -12.26
C ARG A 330 0.80 13.54 -13.41
N TRP A 331 -0.40 14.07 -13.18
CA TRP A 331 -1.23 14.74 -14.19
C TRP A 331 -1.71 13.85 -15.35
N LYS A 332 -1.73 12.53 -15.16
CA LYS A 332 -2.35 11.58 -16.13
C LYS A 332 -3.43 10.72 -15.48
N TYR A 333 -3.08 10.11 -14.35
CA TYR A 333 -3.96 9.24 -13.57
C TYR A 333 -3.65 9.28 -12.07
N ALA A 334 -2.65 10.06 -11.65
CA ALA A 334 -2.37 10.35 -10.25
C ALA A 334 -2.09 11.84 -10.03
N LEU A 335 -2.59 12.38 -8.91
CA LEU A 335 -2.29 13.72 -8.41
C LEU A 335 -1.94 13.62 -6.93
N ALA A 336 -1.06 14.50 -6.47
CA ALA A 336 -0.69 14.61 -5.07
C ALA A 336 -0.92 16.04 -4.60
N TYR A 337 -1.54 16.19 -3.44
CA TYR A 337 -1.68 17.47 -2.77
C TYR A 337 -1.30 17.29 -1.30
N ILE A 338 -0.10 17.76 -0.97
CA ILE A 338 0.54 17.58 0.33
C ILE A 338 0.55 16.09 0.72
N ASP A 339 -0.17 15.68 1.77
CA ASP A 339 -0.15 14.34 2.35
C ASP A 339 -1.10 13.34 1.68
N ASP A 340 -1.94 13.78 0.73
CA ASP A 340 -2.90 12.93 0.02
C ASP A 340 -2.49 12.70 -1.46
N VAL A 341 -2.56 11.44 -1.90
CA VAL A 341 -2.49 11.05 -3.32
C VAL A 341 -3.86 10.56 -3.78
N ILE A 342 -4.37 11.13 -4.87
CA ILE A 342 -5.57 10.65 -5.56
C ILE A 342 -5.19 10.01 -6.90
N ILE A 343 -5.74 8.83 -7.15
CA ILE A 343 -5.66 8.09 -8.42
C ILE A 343 -7.03 8.19 -9.07
N TYR A 344 -7.10 8.52 -10.36
CA TYR A 344 -8.35 8.78 -11.08
C TYR A 344 -8.34 8.09 -12.46
N SER A 345 -9.49 7.63 -12.95
CA SER A 345 -9.61 6.88 -14.21
C SER A 345 -11.02 6.92 -14.79
N LYS A 346 -11.17 6.79 -16.11
CA LYS A 346 -12.48 6.85 -16.79
C LYS A 346 -13.19 5.50 -16.71
N THR A 347 -12.46 4.41 -16.93
CA THR A 347 -12.97 3.03 -16.83
C THR A 347 -12.42 2.28 -15.61
N PHE A 348 -13.05 1.17 -15.24
CA PHE A 348 -12.58 0.34 -14.12
C PHE A 348 -11.30 -0.42 -14.49
N GLU A 349 -11.19 -0.84 -15.75
CA GLU A 349 -10.06 -1.54 -16.33
C GLU A 349 -8.79 -0.67 -16.32
N GLU A 350 -8.90 0.60 -16.73
CA GLU A 350 -7.86 1.61 -16.51
C GLU A 350 -7.50 1.74 -15.03
N HIS A 351 -8.51 1.84 -14.15
CA HIS A 351 -8.28 2.02 -12.72
C HIS A 351 -7.50 0.87 -12.09
N LEU A 352 -7.70 -0.37 -12.54
CA LEU A 352 -6.88 -1.53 -12.12
C LEU A 352 -5.40 -1.37 -12.52
N LEU A 353 -5.13 -0.87 -13.74
CA LEU A 353 -3.76 -0.63 -14.22
C LEU A 353 -3.08 0.48 -13.41
N HIS A 354 -3.73 1.64 -13.32
CA HIS A 354 -3.23 2.80 -12.60
C HIS A 354 -3.03 2.50 -11.09
N LEU A 355 -3.98 1.84 -10.43
CA LEU A 355 -3.85 1.42 -9.04
C LEU A 355 -2.68 0.46 -8.83
N ASN A 356 -2.50 -0.52 -9.72
CA ASN A 356 -1.39 -1.47 -9.64
C ASN A 356 -0.03 -0.77 -9.82
N GLU A 357 0.05 0.19 -10.74
CA GLU A 357 1.26 0.98 -10.98
C GLU A 357 1.60 1.88 -9.78
N ILE A 358 0.67 2.70 -9.29
CA ILE A 358 0.92 3.59 -8.14
C ILE A 358 1.24 2.78 -6.88
N CYS A 359 0.53 1.68 -6.60
CA CYS A 359 0.89 0.78 -5.51
C CYS A 359 2.32 0.23 -5.67
N THR A 360 2.76 -0.07 -6.90
CA THR A 360 4.12 -0.57 -7.16
C THR A 360 5.17 0.53 -6.96
N ILE A 361 4.92 1.74 -7.46
CA ILE A 361 5.77 2.92 -7.28
C ILE A 361 5.97 3.23 -5.78
N LEU A 362 4.88 3.37 -5.03
CA LEU A 362 4.93 3.68 -3.59
C LEU A 362 5.61 2.55 -2.79
N LYS A 363 5.40 1.28 -3.17
CA LYS A 363 6.05 0.13 -2.54
C LYS A 363 7.56 0.14 -2.79
N ASN A 364 7.99 0.45 -4.01
CA ASN A 364 9.41 0.53 -4.37
C ASN A 364 10.11 1.68 -3.63
N ALA A 365 9.42 2.82 -3.45
CA ALA A 365 9.87 3.92 -2.60
C ALA A 365 9.87 3.58 -1.09
N ARG A 366 9.26 2.46 -0.68
CA ARG A 366 9.06 1.99 0.70
C ARG A 366 8.06 2.79 1.56
N PHE A 367 7.14 3.52 0.94
CA PHE A 367 6.10 4.23 1.68
C PHE A 367 5.21 3.29 2.52
N ARG A 368 4.54 3.86 3.52
CA ARG A 368 3.41 3.28 4.25
C ARG A 368 2.19 4.18 4.13
N LEU A 369 1.07 3.56 3.80
CA LEU A 369 -0.26 4.15 3.73
C LEU A 369 -0.98 3.96 5.05
N ASN A 370 -1.86 4.90 5.37
CA ASN A 370 -2.63 4.86 6.59
C ASN A 370 -3.81 3.89 6.46
N PRO A 371 -3.85 2.78 7.23
CA PRO A 371 -4.83 1.74 7.02
C PRO A 371 -6.29 2.21 7.20
N ASP A 372 -6.49 3.22 8.03
CA ASP A 372 -7.82 3.65 8.50
C ASP A 372 -8.44 4.77 7.63
N LYS A 373 -7.74 5.23 6.58
CA LYS A 373 -8.09 6.47 5.87
C LYS A 373 -8.03 6.42 4.34
N TYR A 374 -7.64 5.31 3.73
CA TYR A 374 -7.67 5.20 2.27
C TYR A 374 -9.07 4.85 1.75
N GLU A 375 -9.37 5.28 0.53
CA GLU A 375 -10.58 4.92 -0.22
C GLU A 375 -10.15 4.24 -1.51
N ILE A 376 -10.76 3.10 -1.88
CA ILE A 376 -10.40 2.35 -3.09
C ILE A 376 -11.56 2.32 -4.08
N ALA A 377 -11.29 2.60 -5.36
CA ALA A 377 -12.18 2.41 -6.50
C ALA A 377 -13.63 2.90 -6.29
N ARG A 378 -13.77 4.08 -5.68
CA ARG A 378 -15.04 4.75 -5.45
C ARG A 378 -15.49 5.50 -6.71
N THR A 379 -16.80 5.62 -6.91
CA THR A 379 -17.38 6.54 -7.92
C THR A 379 -17.69 7.94 -7.35
N GLN A 380 -17.49 8.11 -6.05
CA GLN A 380 -17.68 9.36 -5.30
C GLN A 380 -16.65 9.44 -4.17
N THR A 381 -15.93 10.55 -4.03
CA THR A 381 -14.93 10.76 -2.97
C THR A 381 -14.92 12.22 -2.50
N ASP A 382 -14.58 12.47 -1.23
CA ASP A 382 -14.30 13.81 -0.74
C ASP A 382 -12.80 14.13 -0.89
N TYR A 383 -12.46 15.18 -1.63
CA TYR A 383 -11.09 15.62 -1.89
C TYR A 383 -10.99 17.15 -1.86
N LEU A 384 -9.97 17.69 -1.18
CA LEU A 384 -9.74 19.14 -1.04
C LEU A 384 -11.00 19.95 -0.63
N GLY A 385 -11.78 19.41 0.32
CA GLY A 385 -13.00 20.05 0.84
C GLY A 385 -14.22 19.98 -0.10
N HIS A 386 -14.11 19.29 -1.23
CA HIS A 386 -15.15 19.13 -2.24
C HIS A 386 -15.55 17.66 -2.37
N ASN A 387 -16.82 17.40 -2.62
CA ASN A 387 -17.31 16.09 -3.01
C ASN A 387 -17.27 15.97 -4.53
N ILE A 388 -16.56 14.95 -5.02
CA ILE A 388 -16.40 14.65 -6.44
C ILE A 388 -17.22 13.39 -6.73
N LYS A 389 -18.10 13.44 -7.74
CA LYS A 389 -19.00 12.34 -8.10
C LYS A 389 -19.24 12.29 -9.60
N ASN A 390 -18.86 11.20 -10.27
CA ASN A 390 -19.06 11.01 -11.71
C ASN A 390 -18.65 12.25 -12.55
N GLY A 391 -17.53 12.88 -12.21
CA GLY A 391 -17.06 14.10 -12.85
C GLY A 391 -17.66 15.42 -12.35
N GLU A 392 -18.77 15.41 -11.62
CA GLU A 392 -19.30 16.61 -10.97
C GLU A 392 -18.53 16.93 -9.68
N ILE A 393 -18.27 18.21 -9.45
CA ILE A 393 -17.56 18.72 -8.27
C ILE A 393 -18.48 19.67 -7.53
N ARG A 394 -18.73 19.39 -6.25
CA ARG A 394 -19.64 20.17 -5.38
C ARG A 394 -18.93 20.44 -4.04
N PRO A 395 -19.14 21.59 -3.37
CA PRO A 395 -18.59 21.80 -2.03
C PRO A 395 -19.05 20.69 -1.07
N SER A 396 -18.16 20.18 -0.21
CA SER A 396 -18.54 19.07 0.67
C SER A 396 -19.65 19.49 1.66
N PRO A 397 -20.61 18.60 1.97
CA PRO A 397 -21.66 18.91 2.94
C PRO A 397 -21.10 19.30 4.32
N HIS A 398 -19.92 18.80 4.69
CA HIS A 398 -19.23 19.19 5.92
C HIS A 398 -18.86 20.68 5.94
N ASN A 399 -18.29 21.20 4.85
CA ASN A 399 -17.92 22.61 4.74
C ASN A 399 -19.14 23.52 4.67
N ILE A 400 -20.18 23.12 3.92
CA ILE A 400 -21.46 23.85 3.85
C ILE A 400 -22.09 23.94 5.24
N ASN A 401 -22.21 22.80 5.94
CA ASN A 401 -22.76 22.77 7.30
C ASN A 401 -21.86 23.52 8.30
N GLY A 402 -20.54 23.51 8.12
CA GLY A 402 -19.62 24.32 8.90
C GLY A 402 -19.92 25.81 8.78
N LEU A 403 -20.09 26.30 7.56
CA LEU A 403 -20.41 27.71 7.29
C LEU A 403 -21.81 28.09 7.80
N LEU A 404 -22.83 27.27 7.54
CA LEU A 404 -24.22 27.50 8.00
C LEU A 404 -24.37 27.50 9.52
N ASN A 405 -23.54 26.76 10.25
CA ASN A 405 -23.54 26.72 11.72
C ASN A 405 -22.46 27.61 12.36
N THR A 406 -21.70 28.37 11.57
CA THR A 406 -20.74 29.35 12.09
C THR A 406 -21.51 30.54 12.67
N ARG A 407 -21.16 30.96 13.90
CA ARG A 407 -21.73 32.18 14.47
C ARG A 407 -21.37 33.39 13.61
N LEU A 408 -22.27 34.37 13.50
CA LEU A 408 -21.89 35.66 12.92
C LEU A 408 -20.70 36.25 13.69
N PRO A 409 -19.69 36.80 13.00
CA PRO A 409 -18.51 37.35 13.64
C PRO A 409 -18.88 38.53 14.55
N GLN A 410 -18.26 38.59 15.73
CA GLN A 410 -18.57 39.60 16.75
C GLN A 410 -17.49 40.69 16.86
N THR A 411 -16.35 40.51 16.19
CA THR A 411 -15.24 41.48 16.15
C THR A 411 -14.71 41.64 14.72
N ALA A 412 -13.94 42.69 14.47
CA ALA A 412 -13.29 42.92 13.18
C ALA A 412 -12.16 41.91 12.87
N ASP A 413 -11.63 41.21 13.88
CA ASP A 413 -10.66 40.11 13.69
C ASP A 413 -11.36 38.76 13.38
N GLU A 414 -12.67 38.66 13.63
CA GLU A 414 -13.48 37.47 13.32
C GLU A 414 -14.17 37.55 11.94
N ALA A 415 -14.30 38.76 11.38
CA ALA A 415 -15.01 39.06 10.14
C ALA A 415 -14.10 39.05 8.90
#